data_AF-A0A392MK89-F1
#
_entry.id   AF-A0A392MK89-F1
#
_cell.length_a   1.000
_cell.length_b   1.000
_cell.length_c   1.000
_cell.angle_alpha   90.00
_cell.angle_beta   90.00
_cell.angle_gamma   90.00
#
_symmetry.space_group_name_H-M   'P 1'
#
loop_
_entity.id
_entity.type
_entity.pdbx_description
1 polymer ?
#
loop_
_entity_poly.entity_id
_entity_poly.type
_entity_poly.pdbx_seq_one_letter_code
_entity_poly.pdbx_strand_id
1 'polypeptide(L)'
;METLNSTEPHYVRCVKPNNLLKPAIFENVNIMQQLRCGGVLEAIRISCAGYPTRRAFFEFINRFSLLAPEATEANNDEKAVCQKILEKMELKGYQIGKTKIFLRAGQMAELDARRAQVLRRLACKLYQNMRREAAAVKIQKHVRRHESRKGYIKLHASVLTLQTALRAIAARKEFRFKKQTKAATIIQARWRCHKASSYYKRLKRGAIVTQCRWRGRVARKELRNLKM
;
A
#
# COMPACT_ATOMS: atom_id res chain seq x y z
N MET A 1 13.26 -51.15 -61.12
CA MET A 1 13.00 -49.75 -60.69
C MET A 1 11.84 -49.11 -61.46
N GLU A 2 11.50 -49.57 -62.66
CA GLU A 2 10.44 -48.97 -63.50
C GLU A 2 9.07 -48.87 -62.82
N THR A 3 8.63 -49.90 -62.11
CA THR A 3 7.33 -49.89 -61.39
C THR A 3 7.28 -48.86 -60.26
N LEU A 4 8.37 -48.64 -59.53
CA LEU A 4 8.45 -47.65 -58.44
C LEU A 4 8.53 -46.21 -58.99
N ASN A 5 9.10 -46.03 -60.18
CA ASN A 5 9.18 -44.71 -60.83
C ASN A 5 7.84 -44.29 -61.46
N SER A 6 6.91 -45.23 -61.65
CA SER A 6 5.56 -44.96 -62.15
C SER A 6 4.57 -44.52 -61.05
N THR A 7 4.97 -44.58 -59.78
CA THR A 7 4.15 -44.23 -58.62
C THR A 7 4.80 -43.13 -57.77
N GLU A 8 4.03 -42.51 -56.88
CA GLU A 8 4.57 -41.54 -55.92
C GLU A 8 5.13 -42.29 -54.69
N PRO A 9 6.45 -42.23 -54.43
CA PRO A 9 7.05 -42.99 -53.34
C PRO A 9 6.86 -42.30 -51.98
N HIS A 10 6.36 -43.04 -51.01
CA HIS A 10 6.34 -42.63 -49.60
C HIS A 10 7.44 -43.36 -48.82
N TYR A 11 8.29 -42.61 -48.12
CA TYR A 11 9.44 -43.18 -47.41
C TYR A 11 9.18 -43.30 -45.91
N VAL A 12 9.31 -44.53 -45.38
CA VAL A 12 9.40 -44.80 -43.94
C VAL A 12 10.80 -45.30 -43.62
N ARG A 13 11.45 -44.71 -42.60
CA ARG A 13 12.80 -45.09 -42.14
C ARG A 13 12.70 -45.64 -40.72
N CYS A 14 12.80 -46.95 -40.58
CA CYS A 14 12.79 -47.62 -39.28
C CYS A 14 14.18 -47.52 -38.62
N VAL A 15 14.21 -47.24 -37.31
CA VAL A 15 15.45 -47.14 -36.53
C VAL A 15 15.37 -48.09 -35.34
N LYS A 16 16.37 -48.96 -35.17
CA LYS A 16 16.50 -49.87 -34.03
C LYS A 16 17.10 -49.11 -32.84
N PRO A 17 16.37 -48.98 -31.71
CA PRO A 17 16.81 -48.11 -30.61
C PRO A 17 17.92 -48.74 -29.75
N ASN A 18 17.96 -50.06 -29.63
CA ASN A 18 18.99 -50.81 -28.91
C ASN A 18 19.11 -52.25 -29.44
N ASN A 19 20.25 -52.88 -29.21
CA ASN A 19 20.47 -54.27 -29.63
C ASN A 19 19.95 -55.32 -28.65
N LEU A 20 19.63 -54.91 -27.41
CA LEU A 20 19.12 -55.78 -26.35
C LEU A 20 17.62 -56.11 -26.49
N LEU A 21 16.93 -55.53 -27.47
CA LEU A 21 15.48 -55.68 -27.72
C LEU A 21 14.62 -55.29 -26.50
N LYS A 22 15.11 -54.34 -25.69
CA LYS A 22 14.41 -53.86 -24.50
C LYS A 22 13.66 -52.56 -24.79
N PRO A 23 12.44 -52.36 -24.25
CA PRO A 23 11.75 -51.10 -24.36
C PRO A 23 12.51 -49.98 -23.62
N ALA A 24 12.35 -48.73 -24.09
CA ALA A 24 12.88 -47.51 -23.46
C ALA A 24 14.42 -47.41 -23.32
N ILE A 25 15.20 -48.28 -23.95
CA ILE A 25 16.66 -48.15 -24.03
C ILE A 25 17.05 -47.50 -25.37
N PHE A 26 17.82 -46.42 -25.32
CA PHE A 26 18.26 -45.64 -26.48
C PHE A 26 19.79 -45.62 -26.57
N GLU A 27 20.35 -46.28 -27.59
CA GLU A 27 21.79 -46.37 -27.82
C GLU A 27 22.25 -45.36 -28.88
N ASN A 28 22.78 -44.23 -28.43
CA ASN A 28 23.19 -43.10 -29.29
C ASN A 28 24.10 -43.51 -30.46
N VAL A 29 25.13 -44.33 -30.21
CA VAL A 29 26.14 -44.68 -31.23
C VAL A 29 25.52 -45.49 -32.37
N ASN A 30 24.75 -46.52 -32.02
CA ASN A 30 24.10 -47.40 -32.98
C ASN A 30 23.03 -46.66 -33.80
N ILE A 31 22.30 -45.75 -33.17
CA ILE A 31 21.29 -44.93 -33.85
C ILE A 31 21.95 -43.92 -34.79
N MET A 32 23.02 -43.25 -34.35
CA MET A 32 23.74 -42.30 -35.20
C MET A 32 24.33 -42.98 -36.44
N GLN A 33 24.85 -44.21 -36.31
CA GLN A 33 25.30 -45.00 -37.46
C GLN A 33 24.14 -45.33 -38.41
N GLN A 34 22.99 -45.76 -37.89
CA GLN A 34 21.80 -46.03 -38.69
C GLN A 34 21.30 -44.78 -39.44
N LEU A 35 21.31 -43.60 -38.81
CA LEU A 35 20.89 -42.34 -39.44
C LEU A 35 21.85 -41.89 -40.55
N ARG A 36 23.14 -42.20 -40.43
CA ARG A 36 24.15 -41.98 -41.48
C ARG A 36 23.93 -42.94 -42.65
N CYS A 37 23.92 -44.24 -42.39
CA CYS A 37 23.77 -45.27 -43.43
C CYS A 37 22.39 -45.24 -44.11
N GLY A 38 21.34 -44.84 -43.39
CA GLY A 38 19.98 -44.68 -43.92
C GLY A 38 19.74 -43.38 -44.70
N GLY A 39 20.78 -42.54 -44.87
CA GLY A 39 20.71 -41.28 -45.61
C GLY A 39 19.87 -40.18 -44.96
N VAL A 40 19.42 -40.37 -43.71
CA VAL A 40 18.54 -39.39 -43.02
C VAL A 40 19.29 -38.09 -42.77
N LEU A 41 20.54 -38.16 -42.31
CA LEU A 41 21.36 -36.97 -42.08
C LEU A 41 21.68 -36.24 -43.39
N GLU A 42 21.84 -36.98 -44.48
CA GLU A 42 22.11 -36.42 -45.81
C GLU A 42 20.88 -35.71 -46.37
N ALA A 43 19.69 -36.30 -46.20
CA ALA A 43 18.43 -35.65 -46.53
C ALA A 43 18.21 -34.36 -45.70
N ILE A 44 18.55 -34.38 -44.41
CA ILE A 44 18.53 -33.18 -43.56
C ILE A 44 19.53 -32.14 -44.08
N ARG A 45 20.75 -32.55 -44.44
CA ARG A 45 21.80 -31.66 -44.99
C ARG A 45 21.32 -30.94 -46.25
N ILE A 46 20.72 -31.67 -47.19
CA ILE A 46 20.17 -31.11 -48.43
C ILE A 46 18.99 -30.17 -48.11
N SER A 47 18.10 -30.56 -47.20
CA SER A 47 16.98 -29.71 -46.75
C SER A 47 17.45 -28.39 -46.13
N CYS A 48 18.49 -28.45 -45.29
CA CYS A 48 19.11 -27.28 -44.67
C CYS A 48 19.87 -26.38 -45.67
N ALA A 49 20.40 -26.95 -46.75
CA ALA A 49 20.98 -26.20 -47.87
C ALA A 49 19.91 -25.45 -48.69
N GLY A 50 18.63 -25.79 -48.52
CA GLY A 50 17.47 -25.09 -49.05
C GLY A 50 16.83 -24.15 -48.02
N TYR A 51 15.49 -24.19 -47.95
CA TYR A 51 14.68 -23.41 -47.03
C TYR A 51 13.93 -24.34 -46.07
N PRO A 52 14.58 -24.76 -44.96
CA PRO A 52 13.99 -25.72 -44.03
C PRO A 52 12.80 -25.12 -43.26
N THR A 53 12.78 -23.80 -43.05
CA THR A 53 11.69 -23.12 -42.32
C THR A 53 10.76 -22.43 -43.31
N ARG A 54 9.46 -22.78 -43.24
CA ARG A 54 8.41 -22.23 -44.10
C ARG A 54 7.25 -21.80 -43.21
N ARG A 55 6.83 -20.54 -43.28
CA ARG A 55 5.79 -19.97 -42.41
C ARG A 55 4.79 -19.15 -43.22
N ALA A 56 3.50 -19.26 -42.88
CA ALA A 56 2.48 -18.37 -43.45
C ALA A 56 2.73 -16.92 -43.00
N PHE A 57 2.32 -15.95 -43.82
CA PHE A 57 2.51 -14.53 -43.50
C PHE A 57 1.86 -14.14 -42.17
N PHE A 58 0.59 -14.51 -41.98
CA PHE A 58 -0.13 -14.27 -40.72
C PHE A 58 0.62 -14.81 -39.48
N GLU A 59 1.10 -16.06 -39.50
CA GLU A 59 1.86 -16.63 -38.37
C GLU A 59 3.14 -15.85 -38.08
N PHE A 60 3.83 -15.41 -39.13
CA PHE A 60 5.07 -14.66 -39.02
C PHE A 60 4.81 -13.27 -38.44
N ILE A 61 3.79 -12.56 -38.94
CA ILE A 61 3.42 -11.22 -38.48
C ILE A 61 2.99 -11.29 -37.02
N ASN A 62 2.10 -12.22 -36.64
CA ASN A 62 1.64 -12.34 -35.26
C ASN A 62 2.80 -12.58 -34.28
N ARG A 63 3.79 -13.37 -34.70
CA ARG A 63 4.97 -13.65 -33.86
C ARG A 63 5.96 -12.50 -33.79
N PHE A 64 6.20 -11.79 -34.90
CA PHE A 64 7.32 -10.86 -35.05
C PHE A 64 6.93 -9.39 -35.28
N SER A 65 5.64 -9.04 -35.23
CA SER A 65 5.15 -7.65 -35.34
C SER A 65 5.83 -6.70 -34.36
N LEU A 66 6.17 -7.19 -33.16
CA LEU A 66 6.91 -6.43 -32.15
C LEU A 66 8.29 -5.93 -32.62
N LEU A 67 8.93 -6.63 -33.57
CA LEU A 67 10.23 -6.22 -34.11
C LEU A 67 10.14 -4.99 -35.01
N ALA A 68 8.98 -4.77 -35.64
CA ALA A 68 8.71 -3.61 -36.48
C ALA A 68 7.27 -3.12 -36.28
N PRO A 69 6.97 -2.42 -35.16
CA PRO A 69 5.62 -1.91 -34.90
C PRO A 69 5.15 -0.94 -35.99
N GLU A 70 6.05 -0.11 -36.51
CA GLU A 70 5.85 0.79 -37.66
C GLU A 70 5.30 0.09 -38.92
N ALA A 71 5.59 -1.20 -39.11
CA ALA A 71 5.14 -1.94 -40.28
C ALA A 71 3.67 -2.38 -40.16
N THR A 72 3.12 -2.43 -38.94
CA THR A 72 1.78 -2.97 -38.64
C THR A 72 0.70 -1.89 -38.66
N GLU A 73 1.06 -0.62 -38.57
CA GLU A 73 0.11 0.51 -38.45
C GLU A 73 -0.49 0.97 -39.79
N ALA A 74 0.15 0.64 -40.91
CA ALA A 74 -0.36 0.96 -42.23
C ALA A 74 -1.13 -0.24 -42.81
N ASN A 75 -2.28 0.01 -43.46
CA ASN A 75 -3.09 -0.93 -44.26
C ASN A 75 -2.28 -1.49 -45.45
N ASN A 76 -1.18 -2.16 -45.15
CA ASN A 76 -0.26 -2.76 -46.10
C ASN A 76 -0.59 -4.24 -46.22
N ASP A 77 -0.44 -4.77 -47.44
CA ASP A 77 -0.50 -6.20 -47.68
C ASP A 77 0.41 -6.98 -46.70
N GLU A 78 -0.05 -8.15 -46.25
CA GLU A 78 0.72 -9.01 -45.33
C GLU A 78 2.15 -9.25 -45.81
N LYS A 79 2.32 -9.40 -47.13
CA LYS A 79 3.61 -9.56 -47.78
C LYS A 79 4.55 -8.36 -47.53
N ALA A 80 4.03 -7.14 -47.62
CA ALA A 80 4.80 -5.92 -47.40
C ALA A 80 5.18 -5.76 -45.91
N VAL A 81 4.29 -6.15 -44.99
CA VAL A 81 4.60 -6.17 -43.55
C VAL A 81 5.73 -7.16 -43.25
N CYS A 82 5.65 -8.38 -43.79
CA CYS A 82 6.71 -9.37 -43.66
C CYS A 82 8.04 -8.89 -44.24
N GLN A 83 8.01 -8.23 -45.40
CA GLN A 83 9.21 -7.68 -46.03
C GLN A 83 9.86 -6.61 -45.15
N LYS A 84 9.09 -5.64 -44.63
CA LYS A 84 9.59 -4.60 -43.73
C LYS A 84 10.22 -5.16 -42.45
N ILE A 85 9.61 -6.21 -41.87
CA ILE A 85 10.18 -6.90 -40.69
C ILE A 85 11.55 -7.51 -41.02
N LEU A 86 11.67 -8.19 -42.16
CA LEU A 86 12.91 -8.85 -42.58
C LEU A 86 14.01 -7.84 -42.95
N GLU A 87 13.65 -6.74 -43.61
CA GLU A 87 14.55 -5.63 -43.93
C GLU A 87 15.09 -4.94 -42.67
N LYS A 88 14.22 -4.65 -41.69
CA LYS A 88 14.62 -4.05 -40.41
C LYS A 88 15.56 -4.94 -39.61
N MET A 89 15.46 -6.26 -39.79
CA MET A 89 16.34 -7.24 -39.13
C MET A 89 17.60 -7.57 -39.97
N GLU A 90 17.78 -6.93 -41.14
CA GLU A 90 18.94 -7.09 -42.03
C GLU A 90 19.25 -8.55 -42.42
N LEU A 91 18.23 -9.41 -42.49
CA LEU A 91 18.42 -10.82 -42.83
C LEU A 91 18.74 -10.99 -44.32
N LYS A 92 19.72 -11.85 -44.64
CA LYS A 92 20.12 -12.15 -46.02
C LYS A 92 19.68 -13.55 -46.45
N GLY A 93 19.37 -13.73 -47.73
CA GLY A 93 19.13 -15.05 -48.31
C GLY A 93 17.79 -15.70 -47.97
N TYR A 94 16.83 -14.94 -47.44
CA TYR A 94 15.41 -15.35 -47.33
C TYR A 94 14.70 -15.25 -48.68
N GLN A 95 13.54 -15.90 -48.81
CA GLN A 95 12.65 -15.75 -49.97
C GLN A 95 11.20 -15.56 -49.54
N ILE A 96 10.48 -14.70 -50.27
CA ILE A 96 9.05 -14.42 -50.04
C ILE A 96 8.26 -15.07 -51.16
N GLY A 97 7.44 -16.08 -50.82
CA GLY A 97 6.54 -16.75 -51.75
C GLY A 97 5.22 -16.00 -51.94
N LYS A 98 4.21 -16.71 -52.47
CA LYS A 98 2.86 -16.17 -52.66
C LYS A 98 2.07 -16.07 -51.34
N THR A 99 2.22 -17.05 -50.45
CA THR A 99 1.46 -17.17 -49.20
C THR A 99 2.34 -17.40 -47.96
N LYS A 100 3.65 -17.61 -48.17
CA LYS A 100 4.60 -18.06 -47.14
C LYS A 100 5.96 -17.40 -47.28
N ILE A 101 6.66 -17.27 -46.17
CA ILE A 101 8.07 -16.88 -46.07
C ILE A 101 8.92 -18.14 -45.96
N PHE A 102 10.06 -18.12 -46.64
CA PHE A 102 11.05 -19.18 -46.67
C PHE A 102 12.34 -18.65 -46.04
N LEU A 103 12.75 -19.27 -44.93
CA LEU A 103 13.94 -18.88 -44.15
C LEU A 103 14.99 -20.00 -44.21
N ARG A 104 16.27 -19.58 -44.23
CA ARG A 104 17.44 -20.45 -44.11
C ARG A 104 17.57 -20.99 -42.68
N ALA A 105 18.39 -22.03 -42.52
CA ALA A 105 18.71 -22.56 -41.20
C ALA A 105 19.26 -21.45 -40.27
N GLY A 106 18.82 -21.44 -39.01
CA GLY A 106 19.26 -20.46 -38.00
C GLY A 106 18.52 -19.11 -38.00
N GLN A 107 17.96 -18.65 -39.12
CA GLN A 107 17.33 -17.32 -39.20
C GLN A 107 16.10 -17.17 -38.30
N MET A 108 15.31 -18.24 -38.15
CA MET A 108 14.17 -18.24 -37.24
C MET A 108 14.62 -18.04 -35.78
N ALA A 109 15.73 -18.68 -35.39
CA ALA A 109 16.30 -18.56 -34.05
C ALA A 109 16.89 -17.16 -33.82
N GLU A 110 17.49 -16.55 -34.84
CA GLU A 110 17.98 -15.17 -34.78
C GLU A 110 16.82 -14.17 -34.55
N LEU A 111 15.72 -14.31 -35.31
CA LEU A 111 14.53 -13.49 -35.11
C LEU A 111 13.92 -13.65 -33.71
N ASP A 112 13.85 -14.88 -33.20
CA ASP A 112 13.39 -15.14 -31.84
C ASP A 112 14.31 -14.52 -30.78
N ALA A 113 15.63 -14.56 -31.00
CA ALA A 113 16.61 -13.92 -30.10
C ALA A 113 16.45 -12.39 -30.08
N ARG A 114 16.26 -11.76 -31.25
CA ARG A 114 15.96 -10.32 -31.36
C ARG A 114 14.66 -9.96 -30.65
N ARG A 115 13.61 -10.77 -30.83
CA ARG A 115 12.30 -10.57 -30.19
C ARG A 115 12.43 -10.65 -28.67
N ALA A 116 13.15 -11.65 -28.16
CA ALA A 116 13.41 -11.81 -26.73
C ALA A 116 14.17 -10.60 -26.16
N GLN A 117 15.12 -10.02 -26.90
CA GLN A 117 15.85 -8.82 -26.49
C GLN A 117 14.92 -7.60 -26.36
N VAL A 118 14.03 -7.38 -27.32
CA VAL A 118 13.05 -6.27 -27.28
C VAL A 118 12.09 -6.44 -26.09
N LEU A 119 11.52 -7.64 -25.93
CA LEU A 119 10.64 -7.97 -24.81
C LEU A 119 11.32 -7.72 -23.46
N ARG A 120 12.59 -8.14 -23.32
CA ARG A 120 13.37 -7.89 -22.10
C ARG A 120 13.51 -6.40 -21.81
N ARG A 121 13.84 -5.58 -22.81
CA ARG A 121 13.98 -4.12 -22.65
C ARG A 121 12.67 -3.49 -22.21
N LEU A 122 11.55 -3.87 -22.83
CA LEU A 122 10.21 -3.38 -22.47
C LEU A 122 9.84 -3.78 -21.04
N ALA A 123 10.03 -5.05 -20.68
CA ALA A 123 9.78 -5.54 -19.33
C ALA A 123 10.61 -4.79 -18.27
N CYS A 124 11.91 -4.54 -18.54
CA CYS A 124 12.76 -3.75 -17.65
C CYS A 124 12.25 -2.31 -17.49
N LYS A 125 11.83 -1.64 -18.57
CA LYS A 125 11.26 -0.28 -18.51
C LYS A 125 9.98 -0.25 -17.69
N LEU A 126 9.05 -1.18 -17.94
CA LEU A 126 7.80 -1.30 -17.18
C LEU A 126 8.09 -1.51 -15.68
N TYR A 127 9.00 -2.41 -15.36
CA TYR A 127 9.41 -2.65 -13.97
C TYR A 127 10.01 -1.42 -13.30
N GLN A 128 10.86 -0.66 -14.01
CA GLN A 128 11.42 0.59 -13.51
C GLN A 128 10.34 1.64 -13.23
N ASN A 129 9.34 1.76 -14.12
CA ASN A 129 8.22 2.68 -13.94
C ASN A 129 7.38 2.30 -12.72
N MET A 130 6.98 1.04 -12.59
CA MET A 130 6.24 0.54 -11.42
C MET A 130 7.02 0.81 -10.12
N ARG A 131 8.33 0.58 -10.12
CA ARG A 131 9.18 0.85 -8.95
C ARG A 131 9.26 2.33 -8.60
N ARG A 132 9.30 3.22 -9.61
CA ARG A 132 9.26 4.68 -9.40
C ARG A 132 7.93 5.14 -8.82
N GLU A 133 6.81 4.64 -9.35
CA GLU A 133 5.48 4.94 -8.85
C GLU A 133 5.31 4.50 -7.40
N ALA A 134 5.71 3.26 -7.07
CA ALA A 134 5.68 2.77 -5.70
C ALA A 134 6.52 3.63 -4.74
N ALA A 135 7.70 4.08 -5.17
CA ALA A 135 8.55 4.98 -4.38
C ALA A 135 7.88 6.35 -4.18
N ALA A 136 7.27 6.92 -5.23
CA ALA A 136 6.55 8.19 -5.15
C ALA A 136 5.38 8.11 -4.14
N VAL A 137 4.57 7.05 -4.19
CA VAL A 137 3.47 6.82 -3.25
C VAL A 137 3.99 6.72 -1.81
N LYS A 138 5.13 6.04 -1.59
CA LYS A 138 5.75 5.93 -0.26
C LYS A 138 6.16 7.31 0.28
N ILE A 139 6.81 8.13 -0.54
CA ILE A 139 7.22 9.49 -0.17
C ILE A 139 5.99 10.34 0.14
N GLN A 140 4.99 10.36 -0.74
CA GLN A 140 3.75 11.11 -0.57
C GLN A 140 3.02 10.73 0.74
N LYS A 141 2.95 9.44 1.06
CA LYS A 141 2.37 8.96 2.33
C LYS A 141 3.09 9.55 3.54
N HIS A 142 4.41 9.58 3.55
CA HIS A 142 5.19 10.11 4.67
C HIS A 142 5.03 11.63 4.82
N VAL A 143 5.02 12.37 3.70
CA VAL A 143 4.80 13.83 3.70
C VAL A 143 3.40 14.16 4.24
N ARG A 144 2.34 13.54 3.72
CA ARG A 144 0.96 13.74 4.19
C ARG A 144 0.83 13.45 5.69
N ARG A 145 1.42 12.35 6.17
CA ARG A 145 1.45 12.01 7.60
C ARG A 145 2.13 13.11 8.43
N HIS A 146 3.27 13.62 7.97
CA HIS A 146 4.01 14.65 8.69
C HIS A 146 3.19 15.93 8.81
N GLU A 147 2.57 16.37 7.72
CA GLU A 147 1.73 17.57 7.68
C GLU A 147 0.52 17.45 8.62
N SER A 148 -0.21 16.34 8.55
CA SER A 148 -1.33 16.06 9.46
C SER A 148 -0.88 16.02 10.93
N ARG A 149 0.27 15.40 11.23
CA ARG A 149 0.82 15.34 12.60
C ARG A 149 1.20 16.73 13.11
N LYS A 150 1.79 17.58 12.28
CA LYS A 150 2.13 18.96 12.65
C LYS A 150 0.87 19.77 12.99
N GLY A 151 -0.18 19.65 12.17
CA GLY A 151 -1.49 20.25 12.43
C GLY A 151 -2.11 19.77 13.74
N TYR A 152 -2.12 18.45 13.97
CA TYR A 152 -2.65 17.85 15.19
C TYR A 152 -1.92 18.33 16.45
N ILE A 153 -0.58 18.34 16.45
CA ILE A 153 0.21 18.79 17.61
C ILE A 153 -0.10 20.25 17.96
N LYS A 154 -0.22 21.12 16.95
CA LYS A 154 -0.56 22.53 17.15
C LYS A 154 -1.95 22.68 17.77
N LEU A 155 -2.95 21.99 17.22
CA LEU A 155 -4.31 22.00 17.75
C LEU A 155 -4.37 21.48 19.19
N HIS A 156 -3.71 20.35 19.46
CA HIS A 156 -3.68 19.73 20.77
C HIS A 156 -3.06 20.66 21.83
N ALA A 157 -1.96 21.35 21.49
CA ALA A 157 -1.36 22.34 22.38
C ALA A 157 -2.35 23.47 22.73
N SER A 158 -3.03 24.05 21.72
CA SER A 158 -4.03 25.10 21.95
C SER A 158 -5.21 24.62 22.81
N VAL A 159 -5.72 23.43 22.55
CA VAL A 159 -6.80 22.82 23.35
C VAL A 159 -6.34 22.62 24.79
N LEU A 160 -5.14 22.11 25.02
CA LEU A 160 -4.61 21.89 26.36
C LEU A 160 -4.46 23.21 27.14
N THR A 161 -3.97 24.27 26.50
CA THR A 161 -3.89 25.61 27.10
C THR A 161 -5.27 26.12 27.51
N LEU A 162 -6.28 25.97 26.65
CA LEU A 162 -7.64 26.39 26.97
C LEU A 162 -8.23 25.57 28.12
N GLN A 163 -8.10 24.25 28.09
CA GLN A 163 -8.63 23.37 29.12
C GLN A 163 -7.98 23.63 30.49
N THR A 164 -6.67 23.85 30.54
CA THR A 164 -5.98 24.17 31.81
C THR A 164 -6.44 25.52 32.36
N ALA A 165 -6.61 26.53 31.51
CA ALA A 165 -7.16 27.83 31.91
C ALA A 165 -8.58 27.70 32.49
N LEU A 166 -9.47 26.95 31.83
CA LEU A 166 -10.84 26.73 32.29
C LEU A 166 -10.88 26.00 33.64
N ARG A 167 -10.08 24.94 33.80
CA ARG A 167 -9.95 24.22 35.08
C ARG A 167 -9.47 25.16 36.20
N ALA A 168 -8.48 26.01 35.91
CA ALA A 168 -7.98 26.99 36.87
C ALA A 168 -9.03 28.05 37.24
N ILE A 169 -9.84 28.51 36.27
CA ILE A 169 -10.94 29.45 36.52
C ILE A 169 -11.99 28.82 37.45
N ALA A 170 -12.39 27.57 37.19
CA ALA A 170 -13.34 26.84 38.01
C ALA A 170 -12.85 26.71 39.46
N ALA A 171 -11.59 26.24 39.64
CA ALA A 171 -10.98 26.12 40.96
C ALA A 171 -10.89 27.47 41.71
N ARG A 172 -10.51 28.55 41.02
CA ARG A 172 -10.48 29.90 41.61
C ARG A 172 -11.86 30.41 42.00
N LYS A 173 -12.90 30.12 41.21
CA LYS A 173 -14.29 30.49 41.52
C LYS A 173 -14.77 29.78 42.79
N GLU A 174 -14.53 28.48 42.88
CA GLU A 174 -14.88 27.68 44.06
C GLU A 174 -14.13 28.17 45.31
N PHE A 175 -12.82 28.42 45.19
CA PHE A 175 -12.01 28.95 46.29
C PHE A 175 -12.53 30.30 46.79
N ARG A 176 -12.84 31.24 45.87
CA ARG A 176 -13.41 32.55 46.23
C ARG A 176 -14.74 32.40 46.96
N PHE A 177 -15.61 31.52 46.49
CA PHE A 177 -16.89 31.23 47.15
C PHE A 177 -16.68 30.73 48.57
N LYS A 178 -15.81 29.72 48.77
CA LYS A 178 -15.47 29.20 50.11
C LYS A 178 -14.87 30.27 51.03
N LYS A 179 -14.04 31.17 50.49
CA LYS A 179 -13.45 32.29 51.25
C LYS A 179 -14.53 33.29 51.70
N GLN A 180 -15.45 33.65 50.80
CA GLN A 180 -16.56 34.56 51.10
C GLN A 180 -17.53 33.96 52.12
N THR A 181 -17.93 32.69 51.95
CA THR A 181 -18.84 32.02 52.88
C THR A 181 -18.21 31.89 54.26
N LYS A 182 -16.93 31.54 54.36
CA LYS A 182 -16.20 31.51 55.64
C LYS A 182 -16.18 32.88 56.32
N ALA A 183 -15.89 33.95 55.58
CA ALA A 183 -15.91 35.31 56.11
C ALA A 183 -17.32 35.71 56.60
N ALA A 184 -18.36 35.42 55.82
CA ALA A 184 -19.74 35.66 56.20
C ALA A 184 -20.13 34.91 57.48
N THR A 185 -19.78 33.61 57.59
CA THR A 185 -20.04 32.80 58.78
C THR A 185 -19.35 33.38 60.02
N ILE A 186 -18.10 33.87 59.91
CA ILE A 186 -17.39 34.51 61.03
C ILE A 186 -18.12 35.79 61.47
N ILE A 187 -18.52 36.66 60.53
CA ILE A 187 -19.23 37.90 60.84
C ILE A 187 -20.57 37.59 61.51
N GLN A 188 -21.35 36.67 60.93
CA GLN A 188 -22.64 36.26 61.47
C GLN A 188 -22.51 35.65 62.87
N ALA A 189 -21.52 34.78 63.09
CA ALA A 189 -21.26 34.17 64.40
C ALA A 189 -20.92 35.22 65.46
N ARG A 190 -20.01 36.17 65.12
CA ARG A 190 -19.65 37.28 66.01
C ARG A 190 -20.86 38.16 66.36
N TRP A 191 -21.68 38.50 65.37
CA TRP A 191 -22.89 39.30 65.60
C TRP A 191 -23.92 38.57 66.47
N ARG A 192 -24.19 37.28 66.19
CA ARG A 192 -25.11 36.45 67.00
C ARG A 192 -24.64 36.36 68.45
N CYS A 193 -23.34 36.12 68.67
CA CYS A 193 -22.73 36.10 70.00
C CYS A 193 -22.87 37.46 70.71
N HIS A 194 -22.55 38.56 70.02
CA HIS A 194 -22.70 39.91 70.57
C HIS A 194 -24.15 40.21 70.97
N LYS A 195 -25.13 39.90 70.10
CA LYS A 195 -26.56 40.09 70.37
C LYS A 195 -27.01 39.33 71.62
N ALA A 196 -26.65 38.05 71.73
CA ALA A 196 -26.99 37.21 72.88
C ALA A 196 -26.34 37.73 74.18
N SER A 197 -25.04 38.08 74.13
CA SER A 197 -24.31 38.62 75.29
C SER A 197 -24.89 39.96 75.76
N SER A 198 -25.19 40.87 74.83
CA SER A 198 -25.80 42.17 75.13
C SER A 198 -27.20 42.01 75.73
N TYR A 199 -28.02 41.08 75.23
CA TYR A 199 -29.33 40.75 75.81
C TYR A 199 -29.20 40.23 77.24
N TYR A 200 -28.34 39.23 77.46
CA TYR A 200 -28.11 38.65 78.79
C TYR A 200 -27.59 39.69 79.80
N LYS A 201 -26.63 40.54 79.40
CA LYS A 201 -26.11 41.64 80.24
C LYS A 201 -27.22 42.62 80.63
N ARG A 202 -28.13 42.96 79.71
CA ARG A 202 -29.28 43.83 80.00
C ARG A 202 -30.25 43.18 80.98
N LEU A 203 -30.59 41.91 80.78
CA LEU A 203 -31.45 41.15 81.69
C LEU A 203 -30.85 41.08 83.10
N LYS A 204 -29.56 40.74 83.20
CA LYS A 204 -28.82 40.68 84.48
C LYS A 204 -28.83 42.03 85.19
N ARG A 205 -28.54 43.13 84.49
CA ARG A 205 -28.62 44.49 85.07
C ARG A 205 -30.02 44.80 85.58
N GLY A 206 -31.06 44.51 84.80
CA GLY A 206 -32.46 44.70 85.22
C GLY A 206 -32.83 43.90 86.46
N ALA A 207 -32.42 42.62 86.53
CA ALA A 207 -32.63 41.75 87.68
C ALA A 207 -31.94 42.29 88.94
N ILE A 208 -30.66 42.68 88.84
CA ILE A 208 -29.90 43.25 89.96
C ILE A 208 -30.57 44.52 90.48
N VAL A 209 -30.96 45.45 89.61
CA VAL A 209 -31.64 46.69 90.02
C VAL A 209 -32.96 46.38 90.74
N THR A 210 -33.74 45.42 90.22
CA THR A 210 -35.01 45.00 90.83
C THR A 210 -34.78 44.37 92.21
N GLN A 211 -33.79 43.48 92.33
CA GLN A 211 -33.40 42.84 93.59
C GLN A 211 -32.91 43.86 94.62
N CYS A 212 -32.04 44.81 94.23
CA CYS A 212 -31.55 45.89 95.10
C CYS A 212 -32.70 46.77 95.60
N ARG A 213 -33.63 47.15 94.72
CA ARG A 213 -34.83 47.94 95.09
C ARG A 213 -35.72 47.18 96.06
N TRP A 214 -35.94 45.88 95.81
CA TRP A 214 -36.73 45.02 96.70
C TRP A 214 -36.09 44.89 98.08
N ARG A 215 -34.81 44.54 98.16
CA ARG A 215 -34.06 44.47 99.42
C ARG A 215 -34.12 45.78 100.19
N GLY A 216 -33.93 46.92 99.51
CA GLY A 216 -34.08 48.24 100.14
C GLY A 216 -35.50 48.54 100.63
N ARG A 217 -36.55 48.07 99.92
CA ARG A 217 -37.94 48.19 100.36
C ARG A 217 -38.20 47.35 101.63
N VAL A 218 -37.72 46.11 101.66
CA VAL A 218 -37.85 45.21 102.81
C VAL A 218 -37.15 45.79 104.03
N ALA A 219 -35.88 46.21 103.91
CA ALA A 219 -35.14 46.82 105.01
C ALA A 219 -35.82 48.10 105.55
N ARG A 220 -36.39 48.94 104.68
CA ARG A 220 -37.19 50.11 105.11
C ARG A 220 -38.49 49.72 105.82
N LYS A 221 -39.10 48.59 105.47
CA LYS A 221 -40.30 48.07 106.16
C LYS A 221 -39.93 47.56 107.55
N GLU A 222 -38.85 46.79 107.66
CA GLU A 222 -38.32 46.29 108.94
C GLU A 222 -37.94 47.43 109.88
N LEU A 223 -37.25 48.47 109.38
CA LEU A 223 -36.89 49.65 110.18
C LEU A 223 -38.13 50.39 110.72
N ARG A 224 -39.25 50.42 109.98
CA ARG A 224 -40.50 51.01 110.49
C ARG A 224 -41.11 50.18 111.60
N ASN A 225 -41.09 48.85 111.46
CA ASN A 225 -41.61 47.94 112.48
C ASN A 225 -40.78 47.96 113.78
N LEU A 226 -39.48 48.25 113.72
CA LEU A 226 -38.61 48.40 114.89
C LEU A 226 -38.71 49.78 115.57
N LYS A 227 -39.36 50.76 114.92
CA LYS A 227 -39.56 52.12 115.43
C LYS A 227 -40.95 52.36 116.02
N MET A 228 -41.82 51.34 115.99
CA MET A 228 -43.06 51.27 116.77
C MET A 228 -42.85 50.34 117.95
#